data_AF-A0A1S3DRN2-F1
#
_entry.id   AF-A0A1S3DRN2-F1
#
_cell.length_a   1.000
_cell.length_b   1.000
_cell.length_c   1.000
_cell.angle_alpha   90.00
_cell.angle_beta   90.00
_cell.angle_gamma   90.00
#
_symmetry.space_group_name_H-M   'P 1'
#
loop_
_entity.id
_entity.type
_entity.pdbx_description
1 polymer ?
#
loop_
_entity_poly.entity_id
_entity_poly.type
_entity_poly.pdbx_seq_one_letter_code
_entity_poly.pdbx_strand_id
1 'polypeptide(L)'
;ELKRVVKEKKIAWKKYLTTKTQSDYATYKEKRSAAKNAVLIAKSKSWKDFGDKMEGAYKDNRKLFYRIIKRLRTDKECPLKFVKDKEGNLLTREEEIMERWRQYFAELLDNSSTAVTPGTETTQNSEREQTDPNTEYNITLSELHAAIKKMKLGKAPGADNITPEMIKYMGSAGE
;
A
#
# COMPACT_ATOMS: atom_id res chain seq x y z
N GLU A 1 11.21 -12.65 23.21
CA GLU A 1 10.81 -11.27 23.49
C GLU A 1 9.67 -10.73 22.62
N LEU A 2 9.86 -10.51 21.31
CA LEU A 2 8.83 -9.84 20.47
C LEU A 2 7.43 -10.51 20.52
N LYS A 3 7.37 -11.85 20.45
CA LYS A 3 6.12 -12.62 20.54
C LYS A 3 5.37 -12.36 21.85
N ARG A 4 6.10 -12.17 22.96
CA ARG A 4 5.55 -11.89 24.29
C ARG A 4 4.88 -10.52 24.32
N VAL A 5 5.59 -9.47 23.88
CA VAL A 5 5.07 -8.10 23.84
C VAL A 5 3.84 -7.98 22.92
N VAL A 6 3.86 -8.67 21.78
CA VAL A 6 2.69 -8.74 20.87
C VAL A 6 1.50 -9.46 21.52
N LYS A 7 1.76 -10.55 22.28
CA LYS A 7 0.72 -11.28 23.01
C LYS A 7 0.10 -10.40 24.10
N GLU A 8 0.91 -9.68 24.88
CA GLU A 8 0.43 -8.73 25.90
C GLU A 8 -0.45 -7.62 25.29
N LYS A 9 -0.04 -7.04 24.16
CA LYS A 9 -0.86 -6.09 23.40
C LYS A 9 -2.21 -6.68 22.98
N LYS A 10 -2.25 -7.94 22.54
CA LYS A 10 -3.50 -8.63 22.16
C LYS A 10 -4.39 -8.89 23.37
N ILE A 11 -3.82 -9.27 24.51
CA ILE A 11 -4.55 -9.49 25.76
C ILE A 11 -5.18 -8.18 26.26
N ALA A 12 -4.40 -7.10 26.30
CA ALA A 12 -4.89 -5.78 26.70
C ALA A 12 -6.02 -5.27 25.79
N TRP A 13 -5.92 -5.53 24.48
CA TRP A 13 -6.99 -5.21 23.53
C TRP A 13 -8.28 -6.00 23.81
N LYS A 14 -8.18 -7.30 24.06
CA LYS A 14 -9.34 -8.13 24.42
C LYS A 14 -9.98 -7.67 25.73
N LYS A 15 -9.17 -7.33 26.73
CA LYS A 15 -9.66 -6.82 28.02
C LYS A 15 -10.46 -5.54 27.84
N TYR A 16 -9.91 -4.56 27.09
CA TYR A 16 -10.62 -3.32 26.77
C TYR A 16 -11.92 -3.56 26.00
N LEU A 17 -11.96 -4.52 25.06
CA LEU A 17 -13.19 -4.85 24.33
C LEU A 17 -14.29 -5.39 25.25
N THR A 18 -13.93 -6.12 26.31
CA THR A 18 -14.89 -6.63 27.30
C THR A 18 -15.37 -5.54 28.26
N THR A 19 -14.47 -4.75 28.83
CA THR A 19 -14.80 -3.81 29.92
C THR A 19 -15.16 -2.41 29.42
N LYS A 20 -14.65 -2.00 28.25
CA LYS A 20 -14.76 -0.66 27.65
C LYS A 20 -14.42 0.50 28.58
N THR A 21 -13.58 0.27 29.58
CA THR A 21 -13.16 1.31 30.53
C THR A 21 -12.00 2.14 29.99
N GLN A 22 -11.90 3.38 30.45
CA GLN A 22 -10.81 4.29 30.07
C GLN A 22 -9.44 3.80 30.57
N SER A 23 -9.39 3.16 31.75
CA SER A 23 -8.17 2.60 32.33
C SER A 23 -7.62 1.42 31.51
N ASP A 24 -8.50 0.54 31.05
CA ASP A 24 -8.09 -0.58 30.18
C ASP A 24 -7.64 -0.09 28.79
N TYR A 25 -8.23 1.01 28.29
CA TYR A 25 -7.77 1.65 27.06
C TYR A 25 -6.37 2.26 27.20
N ALA A 26 -6.09 2.95 28.30
CA ALA A 26 -4.76 3.50 28.59
C ALA A 26 -3.70 2.38 28.65
N THR A 27 -4.02 1.29 29.35
CA THR A 27 -3.17 0.09 29.42
C THR A 27 -2.92 -0.50 28.03
N TYR A 28 -3.95 -0.61 27.19
CA TYR A 28 -3.80 -1.07 25.82
C TYR A 28 -2.88 -0.13 24.99
N LYS A 29 -3.03 1.19 25.12
CA LYS A 29 -2.23 2.18 24.41
C LYS A 29 -0.74 2.04 24.73
N GLU A 30 -0.40 1.85 25.99
CA GLU A 30 0.98 1.60 26.44
C GLU A 30 1.53 0.30 25.84
N LYS A 31 0.80 -0.81 25.97
CA LYS A 31 1.22 -2.11 25.41
C LYS A 31 1.34 -2.07 23.89
N ARG A 32 0.49 -1.29 23.20
CA ARG A 32 0.58 -1.05 21.75
C ARG A 32 1.84 -0.28 21.38
N SER A 33 2.19 0.76 22.14
CA SER A 33 3.42 1.53 21.94
C SER A 33 4.65 0.65 22.16
N ALA A 34 4.68 -0.12 23.26
CA ALA A 34 5.75 -1.07 23.55
C ALA A 34 5.92 -2.11 22.44
N ALA A 35 4.82 -2.68 21.93
CA ALA A 35 4.86 -3.62 20.81
C ALA A 35 5.41 -2.96 19.53
N LYS A 36 4.98 -1.74 19.21
CA LYS A 36 5.49 -0.98 18.05
C LYS A 36 7.01 -0.77 18.16
N ASN A 37 7.50 -0.32 19.32
CA ASN A 37 8.92 -0.09 19.55
C ASN A 37 9.72 -1.39 19.50
N ALA A 38 9.22 -2.47 20.10
CA ALA A 38 9.87 -3.78 20.04
C ALA A 38 9.97 -4.30 18.59
N VAL A 39 8.93 -4.12 17.77
CA VAL A 39 8.97 -4.46 16.33
C VAL A 39 10.02 -3.61 15.61
N LEU A 40 10.05 -2.30 15.87
CA LEU A 40 11.01 -1.39 15.24
C LEU A 40 12.45 -1.81 15.56
N ILE A 41 12.76 -2.03 16.84
CA ILE A 41 14.09 -2.45 17.30
C ILE A 41 14.46 -3.80 16.68
N ALA A 42 13.55 -4.78 16.70
CA ALA A 42 13.81 -6.09 16.13
C ALA A 42 14.05 -6.01 14.60
N LYS A 43 13.31 -5.15 13.90
CA LYS A 43 13.48 -4.93 12.46
C LYS A 43 14.83 -4.26 12.17
N SER A 44 15.19 -3.21 12.90
CA SER A 44 16.49 -2.55 12.76
C SER A 44 17.65 -3.50 13.05
N LYS A 45 17.55 -4.31 14.11
CA LYS A 45 18.55 -5.33 14.43
C LYS A 45 18.67 -6.36 13.31
N SER A 46 17.55 -6.87 12.81
CA SER A 46 17.56 -7.83 11.70
C SER A 46 18.20 -7.25 10.43
N TRP A 47 17.98 -5.97 10.13
CA TRP A 47 18.62 -5.31 8.99
C TRP A 47 20.12 -5.11 9.20
N LYS A 48 20.53 -4.75 10.40
CA LYS A 48 21.95 -4.64 10.75
C LYS A 48 22.66 -5.99 10.63
N ASP A 49 22.12 -7.04 11.27
CA ASP A 49 22.67 -8.40 11.21
C ASP A 49 22.71 -8.92 9.76
N PHE A 50 21.74 -8.54 8.92
CA PHE A 50 21.75 -8.85 7.49
C PHE A 50 22.87 -8.11 6.75
N GLY A 51 23.05 -6.81 7.02
CA GLY A 51 24.13 -5.99 6.47
C GLY A 51 25.51 -6.54 6.83
N ASP A 52 25.74 -6.87 8.09
CA ASP A 52 27.01 -7.42 8.57
C ASP A 52 27.34 -8.76 7.86
N LYS A 53 26.33 -9.63 7.69
CA LYS A 53 26.47 -10.87 6.90
C LYS A 53 26.77 -10.61 5.44
N MET A 54 26.17 -9.59 4.85
CA MET A 54 26.43 -9.19 3.46
C MET A 54 27.85 -8.64 3.29
N GLU A 55 28.35 -7.85 4.24
CA GLU A 55 29.71 -7.34 4.23
C GLU A 55 30.73 -8.47 4.37
N GLY A 56 30.52 -9.40 5.30
CA GLY A 56 31.35 -10.61 5.44
C GLY A 56 31.31 -11.47 4.17
N ALA A 57 30.13 -11.68 3.59
CA ALA A 57 30.00 -12.40 2.33
C ALA A 57 30.73 -11.70 1.18
N TYR A 58 30.76 -10.36 1.14
CA TYR A 58 31.50 -9.63 0.12
C TYR A 58 33.02 -9.85 0.23
N LYS A 59 33.57 -9.82 1.46
CA LYS A 59 35.00 -9.99 1.73
C LYS A 59 35.45 -11.43 1.52
N ASP A 60 34.72 -12.40 2.07
CA ASP A 60 35.16 -13.79 2.16
C ASP A 60 34.61 -14.67 1.03
N ASN A 61 33.41 -14.37 0.50
CA ASN A 61 32.72 -15.22 -0.47
C ASN A 61 31.87 -14.42 -1.48
N ARG A 62 32.55 -13.78 -2.43
CA ARG A 62 31.91 -12.96 -3.49
C ARG A 62 30.80 -13.70 -4.24
N LYS A 63 30.92 -15.01 -4.46
CA LYS A 63 29.86 -15.82 -5.11
C LYS A 63 28.58 -15.85 -4.26
N LEU A 64 28.68 -16.00 -2.94
CA LEU A 64 27.55 -15.94 -2.02
C LEU A 64 26.90 -14.55 -2.02
N PHE A 65 27.71 -13.49 -1.98
CA PHE A 65 27.22 -12.10 -2.03
C PHE A 65 26.35 -11.84 -3.27
N TYR A 66 26.89 -12.09 -4.47
CA TYR A 66 26.14 -11.85 -5.70
C TYR A 66 24.91 -12.76 -5.84
N ARG A 67 24.94 -13.99 -5.29
CA ARG A 67 23.77 -14.87 -5.23
C ARG A 67 22.65 -14.28 -4.35
N ILE A 68 22.99 -13.70 -3.20
CA ILE A 68 22.01 -13.04 -2.32
C ILE A 68 21.44 -11.79 -3.00
N ILE A 69 22.28 -10.95 -3.61
CA ILE A 69 21.84 -9.78 -4.38
C ILE A 69 20.90 -10.20 -5.52
N LYS A 70 21.26 -11.24 -6.29
CA LYS A 70 20.42 -11.75 -7.37
C LYS A 70 19.03 -12.12 -6.85
N ARG A 71 18.96 -12.91 -5.76
CA ARG A 71 17.68 -13.30 -5.14
C ARG A 71 16.87 -12.10 -4.61
N LEU A 72 17.52 -11.04 -4.12
CA LEU A 72 16.84 -9.83 -3.66
C LEU A 72 16.27 -8.99 -4.81
N ARG A 73 16.97 -8.96 -5.96
CA ARG A 73 16.56 -8.20 -7.15
C ARG A 73 15.57 -8.93 -8.03
N THR A 74 15.57 -10.26 -7.98
CA THR A 74 14.51 -11.04 -8.62
C THR A 74 13.23 -10.75 -7.84
N ASP A 75 12.38 -9.90 -8.40
CA ASP A 75 11.00 -9.82 -7.96
C ASP A 75 10.48 -11.26 -7.90
N LYS A 76 9.94 -11.64 -6.75
CA LYS A 76 9.10 -12.84 -6.73
C LYS A 76 8.00 -12.51 -7.73
N GLU A 77 8.07 -13.11 -8.91
CA GLU A 77 6.89 -13.24 -9.76
C GLU A 77 5.81 -13.73 -8.82
N CYS A 78 4.88 -12.84 -8.48
CA CYS A 78 3.76 -13.22 -7.64
C CYS A 78 3.06 -14.26 -8.51
N PRO A 79 3.07 -15.55 -8.15
CA PRO A 79 2.34 -16.49 -8.95
C PRO A 79 0.88 -16.17 -8.66
N LEU A 80 0.27 -15.33 -9.51
CA LEU A 80 -1.18 -15.21 -9.69
C LEU A 80 -1.73 -16.53 -10.28
N LYS A 81 -1.17 -17.67 -9.88
CA LYS A 81 -1.44 -19.00 -10.42
C LYS A 81 -2.54 -19.72 -9.65
N PHE A 82 -3.13 -19.05 -8.65
CA PHE A 82 -4.10 -19.67 -7.76
C PHE A 82 -5.27 -18.72 -7.52
N VAL A 83 -6.39 -19.01 -8.19
CA VAL A 83 -7.66 -18.32 -7.98
C VAL A 83 -8.65 -19.32 -7.40
N LYS A 84 -9.53 -18.89 -6.50
CA LYS A 84 -10.59 -19.77 -6.00
C LYS A 84 -11.80 -19.75 -6.92
N ASP A 85 -12.37 -20.91 -7.19
CA ASP A 85 -13.70 -21.00 -7.79
C ASP A 85 -14.78 -20.51 -6.81
N LYS A 86 -16.05 -20.59 -7.22
CA LYS A 86 -17.18 -20.17 -6.38
C LYS A 86 -17.43 -21.10 -5.18
N GLU A 87 -17.02 -22.35 -5.30
CA GLU A 87 -17.16 -23.40 -4.29
C GLU A 87 -16.00 -23.39 -3.28
N GLY A 88 -14.98 -22.56 -3.54
CA GLY A 88 -13.81 -22.36 -2.69
C GLY A 88 -12.61 -23.25 -3.03
N ASN A 89 -12.67 -24.04 -4.10
CA ASN A 89 -11.57 -24.88 -4.57
C ASN A 89 -10.50 -24.03 -5.28
N LEU A 90 -9.26 -24.48 -5.21
CA LEU A 90 -8.12 -23.76 -5.76
C LEU A 90 -7.91 -24.15 -7.23
N LEU A 91 -8.12 -23.20 -8.15
CA LEU A 91 -7.81 -23.34 -9.57
C LEU A 91 -6.33 -23.08 -9.80
N THR A 92 -5.68 -24.00 -10.53
CA THR A 92 -4.23 -23.99 -10.74
C THR A 92 -3.85 -23.92 -12.23
N ARG A 93 -4.78 -24.29 -13.11
CA ARG A 93 -4.59 -24.25 -14.56
C ARG A 93 -4.97 -22.87 -15.09
N GLU A 94 -4.19 -22.38 -16.05
CA GLU A 94 -4.37 -21.04 -16.62
C GLU A 94 -5.76 -20.88 -17.28
N GLU A 95 -6.21 -21.89 -18.02
CA GLU A 95 -7.52 -21.91 -18.66
C GLU A 95 -8.67 -21.78 -17.65
N GLU A 96 -8.60 -22.52 -16.54
CA GLU A 96 -9.60 -22.48 -15.47
C GLU A 96 -9.61 -21.12 -14.76
N ILE A 97 -8.43 -20.52 -14.55
CA ILE A 97 -8.29 -19.19 -13.96
C ILE A 97 -8.89 -18.13 -14.88
N MET A 98 -8.61 -18.18 -16.19
CA MET A 98 -9.17 -17.25 -17.17
C MET A 98 -10.69 -17.36 -17.25
N GLU A 99 -11.22 -18.58 -17.24
CA GLU A 99 -12.66 -18.81 -17.21
C GLU A 99 -13.29 -18.29 -15.91
N ARG A 100 -12.64 -18.48 -14.77
CA ARG A 100 -13.09 -17.94 -13.49
C ARG A 100 -13.10 -16.41 -13.45
N TRP A 101 -12.13 -15.76 -14.09
CA TRP A 101 -12.11 -14.31 -14.29
C TRP A 101 -13.25 -13.85 -15.19
N ARG A 102 -13.48 -14.54 -16.32
CA ARG A 102 -14.60 -14.26 -17.22
C ARG A 102 -15.93 -14.31 -16.49
N GLN A 103 -16.17 -15.37 -15.72
CA GLN A 103 -17.38 -15.54 -14.90
C GLN A 103 -17.52 -14.43 -13.85
N TYR A 104 -16.43 -14.10 -13.16
CA TYR A 104 -16.44 -13.02 -12.16
C TYR A 104 -16.88 -11.69 -12.76
N PHE A 105 -16.27 -11.30 -13.88
CA PHE A 105 -16.57 -10.02 -14.51
C PHE A 105 -17.95 -10.00 -15.15
N ALA A 106 -18.39 -11.10 -15.77
CA ALA A 106 -19.74 -11.23 -16.29
C ALA A 106 -20.78 -11.00 -15.18
N GLU A 107 -20.64 -11.66 -14.03
CA GLU A 107 -21.57 -11.48 -12.90
C GLU A 107 -21.49 -10.08 -12.30
N LEU A 108 -20.29 -9.50 -12.21
CA LEU A 108 -20.10 -8.15 -11.68
C LEU A 108 -20.77 -7.10 -12.57
N LEU A 109 -20.68 -7.27 -13.90
CA LEU A 109 -21.22 -6.34 -14.90
C LEU A 109 -22.72 -6.56 -15.13
N ASP A 110 -23.21 -7.80 -15.17
CA ASP A 110 -24.62 -8.10 -15.35
C ASP A 110 -25.46 -7.62 -14.15
N ASN A 111 -24.97 -7.80 -12.93
CA ASN A 111 -25.64 -7.27 -11.72
C ASN A 111 -25.61 -5.74 -11.64
N SER A 112 -24.76 -5.06 -12.42
CA SER A 112 -24.79 -3.60 -12.55
C SER A 112 -25.81 -3.11 -13.59
N SER A 113 -26.32 -4.00 -14.45
CA SER A 113 -27.27 -3.66 -15.51
C SER A 113 -28.73 -3.82 -15.09
N THR A 114 -29.03 -4.63 -14.07
CA THR A 114 -30.41 -4.81 -13.56
C THR A 114 -30.87 -3.76 -12.55
N ALA A 115 -30.08 -2.70 -12.34
CA ALA A 115 -30.47 -1.51 -11.58
C ALA A 115 -30.60 -0.28 -12.48
N VAL A 116 -31.16 -0.43 -13.68
CA VAL A 116 -31.69 0.73 -14.42
C VAL A 116 -33.13 0.97 -13.95
N THR A 117 -33.28 1.50 -12.74
CA THR A 117 -34.37 2.44 -12.45
C THR A 117 -34.12 3.69 -13.29
N PRO A 118 -35.05 4.10 -14.17
CA PRO A 118 -34.88 5.34 -14.92
C PRO A 118 -35.07 6.50 -13.95
N GLY A 119 -33.96 7.15 -13.58
CA GLY A 119 -33.98 8.36 -12.77
C GLY A 119 -33.26 8.24 -11.44
N THR A 120 -31.96 7.95 -11.47
CA THR A 120 -30.97 8.55 -10.56
C THR A 120 -29.60 8.29 -11.16
N GLU A 121 -29.15 9.22 -12.00
CA GLU A 121 -27.72 9.38 -12.27
C GLU A 121 -27.03 9.64 -10.93
N THR A 122 -26.59 8.58 -10.27
CA THR A 122 -25.58 8.70 -9.22
C THR A 122 -24.26 8.82 -9.96
N THR A 123 -24.08 9.99 -10.57
CA THR A 123 -22.76 10.58 -10.78
C THR A 123 -22.01 10.36 -9.48
N GLN A 124 -20.91 9.62 -9.56
CA GLN A 124 -19.89 9.68 -8.53
C GLN A 124 -19.69 11.16 -8.25
N ASN A 125 -19.81 11.56 -6.98
CA ASN A 125 -19.32 12.84 -6.48
C ASN A 125 -17.81 12.94 -6.79
N SER A 126 -17.45 13.22 -8.04
CA SER A 126 -16.59 14.35 -8.28
C SER A 126 -17.49 15.55 -8.03
N GLU A 127 -17.20 16.33 -7.01
CA GLU A 127 -17.55 17.75 -7.02
C GLU A 127 -16.95 18.32 -8.30
N ARG A 128 -17.67 18.18 -9.42
CA ARG A 128 -17.54 19.12 -10.52
C ARG A 128 -18.18 20.36 -9.97
N GLU A 129 -17.36 21.18 -9.33
CA GLU A 129 -17.69 22.58 -9.14
C GLU A 129 -18.24 23.06 -10.48
N GLN A 130 -19.50 23.49 -10.48
CA GLN A 130 -20.07 24.16 -11.62
C GLN A 130 -19.29 25.45 -11.75
N THR A 131 -18.26 25.43 -12.59
CA THR A 131 -17.42 26.58 -12.81
C THR A 131 -18.18 27.53 -13.72
N ASP A 132 -18.56 28.68 -13.17
CA ASP A 132 -19.08 29.82 -13.91
C ASP A 132 -18.13 30.11 -15.10
N PRO A 133 -18.64 30.19 -16.35
CA PRO A 133 -17.83 30.49 -17.53
C PRO A 133 -17.04 31.80 -17.44
N ASN A 134 -17.36 32.67 -16.46
CA ASN A 134 -16.74 33.98 -16.26
C ASN A 134 -15.73 34.03 -15.10
N THR A 135 -15.32 32.88 -14.54
CA THR A 135 -14.27 32.85 -13.52
C THR A 135 -12.88 32.88 -14.18
N GLU A 136 -12.20 34.02 -14.11
CA GLU A 136 -10.75 34.06 -14.37
C GLU A 136 -10.04 33.20 -13.31
N TYR A 137 -9.54 32.04 -13.73
CA TYR A 137 -8.70 31.16 -12.90
C TYR A 137 -7.33 31.80 -12.69
N ASN A 138 -7.25 32.72 -11.74
CA ASN A 138 -5.99 33.23 -11.27
C ASN A 138 -5.36 32.20 -10.32
N ILE A 139 -4.64 31.22 -10.88
CA ILE A 139 -3.85 30.27 -10.09
C ILE A 139 -2.81 31.08 -9.32
N THR A 140 -2.92 31.08 -7.99
CA THR A 140 -1.95 31.77 -7.16
C THR A 140 -0.68 30.94 -6.99
N LEU A 141 0.47 31.59 -6.81
CA LEU A 141 1.73 30.88 -6.52
C LEU A 141 1.62 30.00 -5.26
N SER A 142 0.82 30.43 -4.28
CA SER A 142 0.55 29.66 -3.06
C SER A 142 -0.17 28.33 -3.36
N GLU A 143 -1.18 28.36 -4.23
CA GLU A 143 -1.90 27.15 -4.67
C GLU A 143 -1.01 26.21 -5.46
N LEU A 144 -0.18 26.76 -6.36
CA LEU A 144 0.80 25.98 -7.12
C LEU A 144 1.76 25.26 -6.18
N HIS A 145 2.34 25.98 -5.21
CA HIS A 145 3.25 25.40 -4.22
C HIS A 145 2.56 24.35 -3.34
N ALA A 146 1.30 24.59 -2.96
CA ALA A 146 0.50 23.61 -2.20
C ALA A 146 0.21 22.34 -3.01
N ALA A 147 -0.06 22.46 -4.31
CA ALA A 147 -0.29 21.34 -5.22
C ALA A 147 0.99 20.50 -5.38
N ILE A 148 2.14 21.14 -5.65
CA ILE A 148 3.44 20.46 -5.76
C ILE A 148 3.78 19.74 -4.45
N LYS A 149 3.50 20.35 -3.29
CA LYS A 149 3.72 19.71 -1.98
C LYS A 149 2.84 18.48 -1.78
N LYS A 150 1.58 18.51 -2.24
CA LYS A 150 0.63 17.38 -2.17
C LYS A 150 0.95 16.24 -3.14
N MET A 151 1.79 16.45 -4.16
CA MET A 151 2.17 15.39 -5.11
C MET A 151 2.86 14.21 -4.39
N LYS A 152 2.41 13.01 -4.75
CA LYS A 152 2.93 11.73 -4.24
C LYS A 152 4.18 11.34 -5.03
N LEU A 153 5.23 10.98 -4.31
CA LEU A 153 6.45 10.41 -4.87
C LEU A 153 6.25 8.93 -5.24
N GLY A 154 7.10 8.43 -6.13
CA GLY A 154 7.15 7.04 -6.59
C GLY A 154 6.08 6.69 -7.61
N LYS A 155 5.53 7.68 -8.33
CA LYS A 155 4.63 7.43 -9.46
C LYS A 155 5.45 7.29 -10.75
N ALA A 156 4.98 6.40 -11.63
CA ALA A 156 5.56 6.26 -12.96
C ALA A 156 5.40 7.57 -13.75
N PRO A 157 6.39 7.96 -14.56
CA PRO A 157 6.28 9.12 -15.43
C PRO A 157 5.20 8.91 -16.50
N GLY A 158 4.66 10.03 -17.00
CA GLY A 158 3.73 10.03 -18.14
C GLY A 158 4.44 9.90 -19.48
N ALA A 159 3.73 10.20 -20.57
CA ALA A 159 4.30 10.23 -21.92
C ALA A 159 5.39 11.32 -22.09
N ASP A 160 5.40 12.31 -21.20
CA ASP A 160 6.40 13.36 -21.09
C ASP A 160 7.72 12.90 -20.44
N ASN A 161 7.77 11.67 -19.88
CA ASN A 161 8.90 11.14 -19.13
C ASN A 161 9.29 11.97 -17.88
N ILE A 162 8.39 12.82 -17.37
CA ILE A 162 8.65 13.65 -16.18
C ILE A 162 8.10 12.95 -14.94
N THR A 163 8.92 12.83 -13.90
CA THR A 163 8.54 12.21 -12.63
C THR A 163 8.13 13.26 -11.59
N PRO A 164 7.25 12.93 -10.62
CA PRO A 164 6.92 13.83 -9.50
C PRO A 164 8.14 14.30 -8.70
N GLU A 165 9.17 13.46 -8.61
CA GLU A 165 10.46 13.75 -7.98
C GLU A 165 11.15 14.93 -8.68
N MET A 166 11.18 14.90 -10.01
CA MET A 166 11.80 15.96 -10.80
C MET A 166 11.13 17.30 -10.51
N ILE A 167 9.80 17.34 -10.50
CA ILE A 167 9.04 18.57 -10.21
C ILE A 167 9.24 19.05 -8.77
N LYS A 168 9.28 18.13 -7.79
CA LYS A 168 9.39 18.51 -6.37
C LYS A 168 10.80 18.92 -5.94
N TYR A 169 11.83 18.43 -6.62
CA TYR A 169 13.23 18.62 -6.25
C TYR A 169 14.01 19.54 -7.20
N MET A 170 13.40 20.06 -8.27
CA MET A 170 14.06 21.00 -9.20
C MET A 170 14.38 22.36 -8.57
N GLY A 171 13.77 22.72 -7.44
CA GLY A 171 13.97 24.01 -6.78
C GLY A 171 13.55 25.19 -7.68
N SER A 172 14.09 26.39 -7.41
CA SER A 172 13.80 27.61 -8.18
C SER A 172 14.44 27.66 -9.58
N ALA A 173 15.10 26.57 -10.02
CA ALA A 173 15.66 26.45 -11.36
C ALA A 173 14.67 25.82 -12.36
N GLY A 174 13.51 25.38 -11.89
CA GLY A 174 12.42 24.82 -12.70
C GLY A 174 11.10 25.59 -12.61
N GLU A 175 11.10 26.79 -12.01
CA GLU A 175 9.98 27.76 -12.10
C GLU A 175 10.08 28.60 -13.38
#